data_AF-A0A5C8NKI2-F1
#
_entry.id   AF-A0A5C8NKI2-F1
#
_cell.length_a   1.000
_cell.length_b   1.000
_cell.length_c   1.000
_cell.angle_alpha   90.00
_cell.angle_beta   90.00
_cell.angle_gamma   90.00
#
_symmetry.space_group_name_H-M   'P 1'
#
loop_
_entity.id
_entity.type
_entity.pdbx_description
1 polymer ?
#
loop_
_entity_poly.entity_id
_entity_poly.type
_entity_poly.pdbx_seq_one_letter_code
_entity_poly.pdbx_strand_id
1 'polypeptide(L)'
;MNASATDPQTLADFTARWFELWTESDPDARTAQVADLWATTGTQVLVDPPEAMRDAVAELAFPLPRLEVRGHAEMDSRVTRAYEMFIEPGEHTFQATDGDAVPLAPGMVGLGWDMVALADGSVVGRGYDVFVLDEDGRILMDHQHILG
;
A
#
# COMPACT_ATOMS: atom_id res chain seq x y z
N MET A 1 -7.67 -9.13 21.37
CA MET A 1 -7.24 -9.44 20.00
C MET A 1 -7.67 -10.86 19.69
N ASN A 2 -8.49 -11.05 18.66
CA ASN A 2 -8.99 -12.38 18.28
C ASN A 2 -7.89 -13.15 17.56
N ALA A 3 -7.70 -14.43 17.93
CA ALA A 3 -6.77 -15.34 17.26
C ALA A 3 -7.03 -15.52 15.74
N SER A 4 -8.17 -15.03 15.26
CA SER A 4 -8.59 -15.03 13.85
C SER A 4 -7.88 -13.99 12.98
N ALA A 5 -7.30 -12.91 13.53
CA ALA A 5 -6.70 -11.86 12.69
C ALA A 5 -5.35 -12.28 12.05
N THR A 6 -4.80 -13.42 12.47
CA THR A 6 -3.49 -13.91 12.02
C THR A 6 -3.56 -15.32 11.45
N ASP A 7 -4.76 -15.86 11.24
CA ASP A 7 -4.88 -17.16 10.57
C ASP A 7 -4.54 -17.03 9.08
N PRO A 8 -4.01 -18.09 8.45
CA PRO A 8 -3.53 -17.99 7.06
C PRO A 8 -4.57 -17.56 6.04
N GLN A 9 -5.85 -17.93 6.21
CA GLN A 9 -6.89 -17.55 5.26
C GLN A 9 -7.20 -16.06 5.36
N THR A 10 -7.31 -15.54 6.59
CA THR A 10 -7.50 -14.10 6.82
C THR A 10 -6.38 -13.26 6.21
N LEU A 11 -5.13 -13.74 6.28
CA LEU A 11 -3.97 -13.06 5.69
C LEU A 11 -3.97 -13.12 4.16
N ALA A 12 -4.36 -14.26 3.58
CA ALA A 12 -4.54 -14.39 2.13
C ALA A 12 -5.66 -13.47 1.61
N ASP A 13 -6.79 -13.41 2.32
CA ASP A 13 -7.91 -12.53 1.96
C ASP A 13 -7.52 -11.04 2.06
N PHE A 14 -6.77 -10.66 3.10
CA PHE A 14 -6.20 -9.31 3.23
C PHE A 14 -5.27 -8.98 2.05
N THR A 15 -4.40 -9.91 1.68
CA THR A 15 -3.45 -9.74 0.57
C THR A 15 -4.18 -9.55 -0.76
N ALA A 16 -5.19 -10.37 -1.03
CA ALA A 16 -6.00 -10.27 -2.23
C ALA A 16 -6.69 -8.90 -2.32
N ARG A 17 -7.36 -8.46 -1.25
CA ARG A 17 -8.04 -7.15 -1.18
C ARG A 17 -7.07 -5.98 -1.35
N TRP A 18 -5.84 -6.10 -0.81
CA TRP A 18 -4.81 -5.08 -1.00
C TRP A 18 -4.44 -4.94 -2.48
N PHE A 19 -4.07 -6.03 -3.16
CA PHE A 19 -3.70 -5.95 -4.57
C PHE A 19 -4.87 -5.59 -5.49
N GLU A 20 -6.08 -6.04 -5.17
CA GLU A 20 -7.30 -5.64 -5.88
C GLU A 20 -7.46 -4.11 -5.84
N LEU A 21 -7.33 -3.49 -4.67
CA LEU A 21 -7.42 -2.03 -4.52
C LEU A 21 -6.42 -1.28 -5.40
N TRP A 22 -5.15 -1.71 -5.41
CA TRP A 22 -4.08 -1.02 -6.16
C TRP A 22 -4.10 -1.29 -7.67
N THR A 23 -4.92 -2.24 -8.12
CA THR A 23 -5.09 -2.56 -9.56
C THR A 23 -6.51 -2.28 -10.09
N GLU A 24 -7.43 -1.84 -9.22
CA GLU A 24 -8.82 -1.55 -9.58
C GLU A 24 -8.93 -0.37 -10.56
N SER A 25 -9.58 -0.65 -11.69
CA SER A 25 -9.79 0.27 -12.81
C SER A 25 -11.06 1.09 -12.70
N ASP A 26 -12.11 0.54 -12.08
CA ASP A 26 -13.38 1.23 -11.87
C ASP A 26 -13.26 2.20 -10.67
N PRO A 27 -13.41 3.52 -10.88
CA PRO A 27 -13.29 4.50 -9.80
C PRO A 27 -14.30 4.29 -8.66
N ASP A 28 -15.54 3.91 -8.97
CA ASP A 28 -16.57 3.74 -7.95
C ASP A 28 -16.29 2.47 -7.12
N ALA A 29 -15.83 1.39 -7.78
CA ALA A 29 -15.39 0.19 -7.10
C ALA A 29 -14.16 0.47 -6.22
N ARG A 30 -13.19 1.24 -6.72
CA ARG A 30 -11.98 1.63 -5.97
C ARG A 30 -12.34 2.42 -4.73
N THR A 31 -13.23 3.41 -4.83
CA THR A 31 -13.71 4.17 -3.66
C THR A 31 -14.40 3.24 -2.63
N ALA A 32 -15.19 2.28 -3.08
CA ALA A 32 -15.82 1.30 -2.19
C ALA A 32 -14.78 0.40 -1.50
N GLN A 33 -13.76 -0.06 -2.22
CA GLN A 33 -12.66 -0.85 -1.68
C GLN A 33 -11.82 -0.07 -0.66
N VAL A 34 -11.58 1.23 -0.90
CA VAL A 34 -10.95 2.11 0.10
C VAL A 34 -11.77 2.12 1.39
N ALA A 35 -13.10 2.32 1.30
CA ALA A 35 -13.97 2.36 2.46
C ALA A 35 -14.04 1.02 3.22
N ASP A 36 -13.88 -0.10 2.50
CA ASP A 36 -13.90 -1.44 3.05
C ASP A 36 -12.58 -1.82 3.73
N LEU A 37 -11.44 -1.50 3.11
CA LEU A 37 -10.11 -1.91 3.57
C LEU A 37 -9.51 -0.96 4.62
N TRP A 38 -9.84 0.33 4.58
CA TRP A 38 -9.25 1.35 5.46
C TRP A 38 -10.22 1.79 6.55
N ALA A 39 -9.69 2.01 7.76
CA ALA A 39 -10.42 2.72 8.79
C ALA A 39 -10.73 4.15 8.32
N THR A 40 -11.81 4.77 8.81
CA THR A 40 -12.22 6.13 8.38
C THR A 40 -11.12 7.18 8.60
N THR A 41 -10.28 6.99 9.61
CA THR A 41 -9.12 7.85 9.92
C THR A 41 -7.79 7.21 9.55
N GLY A 42 -7.81 6.15 8.74
CA GLY A 42 -6.64 5.40 8.32
C GLY A 42 -5.62 6.30 7.61
N THR A 43 -4.35 5.97 7.75
CA THR A 43 -3.25 6.77 7.18
C THR A 43 -2.23 5.91 6.48
N GLN A 44 -1.74 6.35 5.33
CA GLN A 44 -0.53 5.81 4.72
C GLN A 44 0.60 6.82 4.82
N VAL A 45 1.79 6.33 5.13
CA VAL A 45 3.04 7.07 5.19
C VAL A 45 3.97 6.51 4.14
N LEU A 46 4.42 7.34 3.22
CA LEU A 46 5.55 6.99 2.37
C LEU A 46 6.84 7.26 3.15
N VAL A 47 7.44 6.20 3.69
CA VAL A 47 8.60 6.28 4.59
C VAL A 47 9.86 6.73 3.85
N ASP A 48 9.96 6.37 2.58
CA ASP A 48 11.09 6.68 1.70
C ASP A 48 10.65 7.67 0.60
N PRO A 49 10.65 9.00 0.86
CA PRO A 49 10.32 10.01 -0.14
C PRO A 49 11.20 9.90 -1.38
N PRO A 50 10.70 10.23 -2.60
CA PRO A 50 11.50 10.19 -3.83
C PRO A 50 12.81 10.97 -3.72
N GLU A 51 13.87 10.48 -4.34
CA GLU A 51 15.22 11.09 -4.30
C GLU A 51 15.20 12.58 -4.63
N ALA A 52 14.50 12.96 -5.70
CA ALA A 52 14.36 14.37 -6.11
C ALA A 52 13.77 15.26 -4.99
N MET A 53 12.88 14.75 -4.16
CA MET A 53 12.36 15.49 -3.00
C MET A 53 13.40 15.59 -1.88
N ARG A 54 14.14 14.50 -1.62
CA ARG A 54 15.22 14.49 -0.63
C ARG A 54 16.31 15.49 -0.97
N ASP A 55 16.71 15.55 -2.23
CA ASP A 55 17.70 16.50 -2.72
C ASP A 55 17.20 17.94 -2.56
N ALA A 56 15.97 18.22 -3.01
CA ALA A 56 15.39 19.56 -2.95
C ALA A 56 15.30 20.12 -1.51
N VAL A 57 14.93 19.31 -0.51
CA VAL A 57 14.88 19.80 0.87
C VAL A 57 16.27 19.89 1.51
N ALA A 58 17.21 19.02 1.13
CA ALA A 58 18.58 19.04 1.62
C ALA A 58 19.31 20.31 1.17
N GLU A 59 19.11 20.73 -0.09
CA GLU A 59 19.64 22.00 -0.61
C GLU A 59 19.16 23.21 0.20
N LEU A 60 17.94 23.15 0.72
CA LEU A 60 17.33 24.21 1.51
C LEU A 60 17.59 24.06 3.01
N ALA A 61 18.30 23.02 3.44
CA ALA A 61 18.56 22.66 4.85
C ALA A 61 17.28 22.51 5.70
N PHE A 62 16.18 22.05 5.09
CA PHE A 62 14.96 21.68 5.81
C PHE A 62 14.94 20.19 6.15
N PRO A 63 14.32 19.79 7.28
CA PRO A 63 13.99 18.39 7.49
C PRO A 63 13.01 17.92 6.42
N LEU A 64 13.13 16.67 6.00
CA LEU A 64 12.17 16.03 5.09
C LEU A 64 10.77 16.07 5.72
N PRO A 65 9.75 16.61 5.01
CA PRO A 65 8.39 16.52 5.48
C PRO A 65 7.94 15.06 5.45
N ARG A 66 7.07 14.69 6.39
CA ARG A 66 6.42 13.38 6.37
C ARG A 66 5.39 13.37 5.23
N LEU A 67 5.59 12.47 4.27
CA LEU A 67 4.62 12.22 3.21
C LEU A 67 3.54 11.29 3.75
N GLU A 68 2.39 11.86 4.10
CA GLU A 68 1.23 11.14 4.61
C GLU A 68 -0.01 11.48 3.77
N VAL A 69 -0.88 10.48 3.63
CA VAL A 69 -2.29 10.66 3.27
C VAL A 69 -3.17 10.16 4.41
N ARG A 70 -4.31 10.81 4.63
CA ARG A 70 -5.22 10.55 5.76
C ARG A 70 -6.69 10.51 5.34
N GLY A 71 -7.36 9.46 5.78
CA GLY A 71 -8.78 9.24 5.55
C GLY A 71 -9.10 8.86 4.10
N HIS A 72 -10.35 8.45 3.89
CA HIS A 72 -10.75 7.84 2.62
C HIS A 72 -10.57 8.75 1.40
N ALA A 73 -10.82 10.05 1.52
CA ALA A 73 -10.70 10.96 0.38
C ALA A 73 -9.25 11.12 -0.14
N GLU A 74 -8.28 11.25 0.78
CA GLU A 74 -6.88 11.36 0.40
C GLU A 74 -6.33 9.99 -0.05
N MET A 75 -6.80 8.90 0.57
CA MET A 75 -6.47 7.54 0.14
C MET A 75 -6.97 7.24 -1.27
N ASP A 76 -8.21 7.59 -1.58
CA ASP A 76 -8.79 7.43 -2.91
C ASP A 76 -7.98 8.18 -3.97
N SER A 77 -7.58 9.42 -3.68
CA SER A 77 -6.67 10.20 -4.53
C SER A 77 -5.31 9.51 -4.72
N ARG A 78 -4.75 8.94 -3.64
CA ARG A 78 -3.45 8.27 -3.64
C ARG A 78 -3.44 6.97 -4.44
N VAL A 79 -4.46 6.14 -4.29
CA VAL A 79 -4.59 4.88 -5.03
C VAL A 79 -4.92 5.18 -6.50
N THR A 80 -5.84 6.11 -6.77
CA THR A 80 -6.14 6.57 -8.14
C THR A 80 -4.88 7.02 -8.85
N ARG A 81 -4.05 7.84 -8.19
CA ARG A 81 -2.81 8.34 -8.80
C ARG A 81 -1.81 7.23 -9.09
N ALA A 82 -1.69 6.22 -8.23
CA ALA A 82 -0.84 5.06 -8.51
C ALA A 82 -1.37 4.23 -9.69
N TYR A 83 -2.69 3.99 -9.73
CA TYR A 83 -3.32 3.28 -10.83
C TYR A 83 -3.02 3.95 -12.19
N GLU A 84 -3.27 5.26 -12.31
CA GLU A 84 -2.99 6.04 -13.52
C GLU A 84 -1.52 5.97 -13.95
N MET A 85 -0.61 6.01 -12.97
CA MET A 85 0.83 6.03 -13.26
C MET A 85 1.38 4.68 -13.68
N PHE A 86 0.91 3.60 -13.05
CA PHE A 86 1.59 2.31 -13.11
C PHE A 86 0.77 1.22 -13.79
N ILE A 87 -0.56 1.26 -13.70
CA ILE A 87 -1.46 0.19 -14.16
C ILE A 87 -2.22 0.58 -15.43
N GLU A 88 -2.81 1.77 -15.47
CA GLU A 88 -3.60 2.27 -16.62
C GLU A 88 -2.86 2.17 -17.98
N PRO A 89 -1.53 2.42 -18.07
CA PRO A 89 -0.80 2.23 -19.33
C PRO A 89 -0.83 0.79 -19.88
N GLY A 90 -1.19 -0.20 -19.05
CA GLY A 90 -1.24 -1.61 -19.44
C GLY A 90 0.14 -2.25 -19.55
N GLU A 91 1.15 -1.67 -18.89
CA GLU A 91 2.53 -2.14 -18.93
C GLU A 91 2.91 -2.96 -17.69
N HIS A 92 2.27 -2.72 -16.55
CA HIS A 92 2.64 -3.32 -15.27
C HIS A 92 1.43 -3.88 -14.50
N THR A 93 1.73 -4.76 -13.54
CA THR A 93 0.83 -5.15 -12.45
C THR A 93 1.61 -5.23 -11.14
N PHE A 94 0.90 -5.30 -10.01
CA PHE A 94 1.48 -5.61 -8.72
C PHE A 94 1.23 -7.08 -8.35
N GLN A 95 2.18 -7.68 -7.62
CA GLN A 95 2.04 -9.01 -7.03
C GLN A 95 2.80 -9.11 -5.71
N ALA A 96 2.48 -10.10 -4.88
CA ALA A 96 3.23 -10.41 -3.67
C ALA A 96 4.64 -10.91 -4.00
N THR A 97 5.65 -10.42 -3.27
CA THR A 97 7.05 -10.84 -3.45
C THR A 97 7.29 -12.27 -2.94
N ASP A 98 6.88 -12.56 -1.70
CA ASP A 98 7.20 -13.81 -0.98
C ASP A 98 5.92 -14.45 -0.38
N GLY A 99 4.80 -14.32 -1.08
CA GLY A 99 3.49 -14.86 -0.66
C GLY A 99 2.63 -13.87 0.10
N ASP A 100 1.61 -14.39 0.79
CA ASP A 100 0.61 -13.57 1.50
C ASP A 100 1.22 -12.77 2.65
N ALA A 101 0.46 -11.78 3.12
CA ALA A 101 0.79 -10.98 4.27
C ALA A 101 1.14 -11.85 5.49
N VAL A 102 2.09 -11.39 6.29
CA VAL A 102 2.60 -12.14 7.44
C VAL A 102 2.36 -11.37 8.74
N PRO A 103 2.07 -12.05 9.86
CA PRO A 103 1.95 -11.37 11.14
C PRO A 103 3.31 -10.89 11.63
N LEU A 104 3.39 -9.63 12.07
CA LEU A 104 4.63 -9.04 12.61
C LEU A 104 4.58 -8.92 14.14
N ALA A 105 3.45 -8.47 14.65
CA ALA A 105 3.15 -8.31 16.07
C ALA A 105 1.62 -8.35 16.25
N PRO A 106 1.11 -8.41 17.49
CA PRO A 106 -0.32 -8.31 17.72
C PRO A 106 -0.92 -7.06 17.04
N GLY A 107 -1.82 -7.26 16.07
CA GLY A 107 -2.51 -6.18 15.33
C GLY A 107 -1.67 -5.59 14.20
N MET A 108 -0.53 -6.19 13.87
CA MET A 108 0.35 -5.73 12.82
C MET A 108 0.65 -6.83 11.80
N VAL A 109 0.54 -6.48 10.53
CA VAL A 109 0.85 -7.38 9.40
C VAL A 109 1.81 -6.69 8.44
N GLY A 110 2.61 -7.48 7.74
CA GLY A 110 3.55 -6.98 6.74
C GLY A 110 3.34 -7.67 5.40
N LEU A 111 3.52 -6.94 4.30
CA LEU A 111 3.35 -7.45 2.95
C LEU A 111 4.45 -6.90 2.04
N GLY A 112 5.20 -7.79 1.41
CA GLY A 112 6.12 -7.44 0.34
C GLY A 112 5.41 -7.46 -1.01
N TRP A 113 5.70 -6.48 -1.85
CA TRP A 113 5.14 -6.41 -3.19
C TRP A 113 6.19 -6.08 -4.24
N ASP A 114 5.97 -6.63 -5.44
CA ASP A 114 6.71 -6.34 -6.65
C ASP A 114 5.77 -5.68 -7.67
N MET A 115 6.24 -4.62 -8.30
CA MET A 115 5.70 -4.13 -9.56
C MET A 115 6.41 -4.87 -10.69
N VAL A 116 5.66 -5.57 -11.52
CA VAL A 116 6.20 -6.40 -12.60
C VAL A 116 5.71 -5.96 -13.97
N ALA A 117 6.60 -5.99 -14.96
CA ALA A 117 6.25 -5.75 -16.34
C ALA A 117 5.45 -6.92 -16.91
N LEU A 118 4.32 -6.64 -17.56
CA LEU A 118 3.46 -7.65 -18.17
C LEU A 118 4.10 -8.32 -19.39
N ALA A 119 5.07 -7.65 -20.03
CA ALA A 119 5.72 -8.14 -21.24
C ALA A 119 6.62 -9.36 -20.99
N ASP A 120 7.35 -9.38 -19.87
CA ASP A 120 8.38 -10.38 -19.59
C ASP A 120 8.45 -10.85 -18.12
N GLY A 121 7.63 -10.28 -17.24
CA GLY A 121 7.61 -10.60 -15.82
C GLY A 121 8.77 -10.01 -15.03
N SER A 122 9.56 -9.09 -15.61
CA SER A 122 10.66 -8.43 -14.90
C SER A 122 10.14 -7.55 -13.76
N VAL A 123 10.83 -7.60 -12.61
CA VAL A 123 10.56 -6.72 -11.48
C VAL A 123 11.15 -5.35 -11.77
N VAL A 124 10.28 -4.35 -11.85
CA VAL A 124 10.63 -2.95 -12.16
C VAL A 124 10.44 -2.02 -10.97
N GLY A 125 9.85 -2.52 -9.89
CA GLY A 125 9.75 -1.84 -8.60
C GLY A 125 9.45 -2.85 -7.50
N ARG A 126 9.83 -2.51 -6.26
CA ARG A 126 9.57 -3.34 -5.09
C ARG A 126 9.25 -2.45 -3.90
N GLY A 127 8.48 -2.98 -2.96
CA GLY A 127 8.25 -2.34 -1.68
C GLY A 127 7.87 -3.31 -0.60
N TYR A 128 7.70 -2.75 0.60
CA TYR A 128 7.21 -3.47 1.76
C TYR A 128 6.33 -2.53 2.59
N ASP A 129 5.12 -2.98 2.89
CA ASP A 129 4.18 -2.23 3.71
C ASP A 129 4.04 -2.88 5.08
N VAL A 130 4.05 -2.06 6.13
CA VAL A 130 3.78 -2.46 7.51
C VAL A 130 2.46 -1.84 7.95
N PHE A 131 1.46 -2.68 8.16
CA PHE A 131 0.11 -2.29 8.52
C PHE A 131 -0.14 -2.43 10.01
N VAL A 132 -0.85 -1.46 10.59
CA VAL A 132 -1.54 -1.60 11.87
C VAL A 132 -3.03 -1.72 11.56
N LEU A 133 -3.65 -2.78 12.05
CA LEU A 133 -5.07 -3.07 11.84
C LEU A 133 -5.88 -2.73 13.10
N ASP A 134 -7.11 -2.26 12.91
CA ASP A 134 -8.08 -2.11 13.99
C ASP A 134 -8.76 -3.44 14.34
N GLU A 135 -9.74 -3.40 15.26
CA GLU A 135 -10.44 -4.60 15.73
C GLU A 135 -11.30 -5.27 14.64
N ASP A 136 -11.68 -4.54 13.60
CA ASP A 136 -12.44 -5.02 12.44
C ASP A 136 -11.50 -5.51 11.31
N GLY A 137 -10.18 -5.45 11.51
CA GLY A 137 -9.18 -5.82 10.51
C GLY A 137 -8.97 -4.76 9.42
N ARG A 138 -9.43 -3.52 9.63
CA ARG A 138 -9.19 -2.41 8.70
C ARG A 138 -7.88 -1.72 8.98
N ILE A 139 -7.27 -1.16 7.93
CA ILE A 139 -5.99 -0.47 8.04
C ILE A 139 -6.17 0.87 8.78
N LEU A 140 -5.57 0.96 9.96
CA LEU A 140 -5.46 2.20 10.73
C LEU A 140 -4.20 2.98 10.32
N MET A 141 -3.11 2.28 10.03
CA MET A 141 -1.84 2.87 9.62
C MET A 141 -1.13 1.93 8.65
N ASP A 142 -0.50 2.50 7.64
CA ASP A 142 0.37 1.84 6.69
C ASP A 142 1.69 2.61 6.59
N HIS A 143 2.80 1.93 6.85
CA HIS A 143 4.14 2.45 6.57
C HIS A 143 4.68 1.78 5.32
N GLN A 144 4.64 2.52 4.22
CA GLN A 144 5.11 2.07 2.92
C GLN A 144 6.59 2.37 2.76
N HIS A 145 7.37 1.32 2.54
CA HIS A 145 8.77 1.39 2.17
C HIS A 145 8.93 1.07 0.69
N ILE A 146 9.67 1.91 -0.03
CA ILE A 146 10.05 1.63 -1.41
C ILE A 146 11.45 1.03 -1.39
N LEU A 147 11.57 -0.18 -1.92
CA LEU A 147 12.82 -0.93 -1.94
C LEU A 147 13.47 -0.78 -3.32
N GLY A 148 14.71 -0.30 -3.32
CA GLY A 148 15.57 -0.17 -4.49
C GLY A 148 16.50 -1.36 -4.65
#